data_AF-C7NU42-F1
#
_entry.id   AF-C7NU42-F1
#
_cell.length_a   1.000
_cell.length_b   1.000
_cell.length_c   1.000
_cell.angle_alpha   90.00
_cell.angle_beta   90.00
_cell.angle_gamma   90.00
#
_symmetry.space_group_name_H-M   'P 1'
#
loop_
_entity.id
_entity.type
_entity.pdbx_description
1 polymer ?
#
loop_
_entity_poly.entity_id
_entity_poly.type
_entity_poly.pdbx_seq_one_letter_code
_entity_poly.pdbx_strand_id
1 'polypeptide(L)' 'MTDEPSMFMVEICDRRMQFFYIFAFSLFFLLLMIPYLFVLDPNSAVYVVSAMNAFGLGVFALLSGGAIWYCKRYY' A
#
# COMPACT_ATOMS: atom_id res chain seq x y z
N MET A 1 0.25 25.04 -19.65
CA MET A 1 0.23 23.63 -20.08
C MET A 1 -0.90 22.96 -19.33
N THR A 2 -2.04 22.80 -19.98
CA THR A 2 -3.18 22.05 -19.48
C THR A 2 -2.93 20.59 -19.80
N ASP A 3 -2.30 19.86 -18.87
CA ASP A 3 -2.26 18.40 -18.93
C ASP A 3 -3.68 17.90 -18.71
N GLU A 4 -4.33 17.46 -19.78
CA GLU A 4 -5.60 16.73 -19.67
C GLU A 4 -5.35 15.52 -18.75
N PRO A 5 -6.12 15.33 -17.67
CA PRO A 5 -5.92 14.19 -16.79
C PRO A 5 -6.12 12.92 -17.62
N SER A 6 -5.06 12.13 -17.78
CA SER A 6 -5.14 10.83 -18.46
C SER A 6 -6.34 10.05 -17.94
N MET A 7 -7.14 9.43 -18.82
CA MET A 7 -8.35 8.68 -18.43
C MET A 7 -8.08 7.71 -17.26
N PHE A 8 -6.87 7.14 -17.22
CA PHE A 8 -6.38 6.32 -16.10
C PHE A 8 -6.46 7.03 -14.74
N MET A 9 -6.03 8.29 -14.63
CA MET A 9 -6.08 9.05 -13.37
C MET A 9 -7.51 9.38 -12.93
N VAL A 10 -8.39 9.67 -13.89
CA VAL A 10 -9.81 9.92 -13.59
C VAL A 10 -10.45 8.68 -13.00
N GLU A 11 -10.17 7.50 -13.57
CA GLU A 11 -10.72 6.23 -13.10
C GLU A 11 -10.12 5.77 -11.75
N ILE A 12 -8.85 6.09 -11.50
CA ILE A 12 -8.21 5.89 -10.19
C ILE A 12 -8.85 6.78 -9.11
N CYS A 13 -9.13 8.05 -9.42
CA CYS A 13 -9.77 8.97 -8.48
C CYS A 13 -11.25 8.64 -8.25
N ASP A 14 -11.96 8.12 -9.24
CA ASP A 14 -13.35 7.69 -9.08
C ASP A 14 -13.46 6.45 -8.17
N ARG A 15 -12.51 5.52 -8.28
CA ARG A 15 -12.39 4.34 -7.40
C ARG A 15 -11.61 4.60 -6.10
N ARG A 16 -11.43 5.85 -5.68
CA ARG A 16 -10.65 6.24 -4.49
C ARG A 16 -11.02 5.47 -3.22
N MET A 17 -12.30 5.16 -3.01
CA MET A 17 -12.74 4.37 -1.85
C MET A 17 -12.18 2.94 -1.86
N GLN A 18 -12.08 2.28 -3.03
CA GLN A 18 -11.48 0.94 -3.11
C GLN A 18 -9.98 0.97 -2.79
N PHE A 19 -9.25 1.97 -3.32
CA PHE A 19 -7.84 2.15 -2.98
C PHE A 19 -7.64 2.47 -1.50
N PHE A 20 -8.56 3.21 -0.88
CA PHE A 20 -8.51 3.49 0.56
C PHE A 20 -8.69 2.21 1.39
N TYR A 21 -9.60 1.31 1.02
CA TYR A 21 -9.74 0.01 1.69
C TYR A 21 -8.47 -0.85 1.56
N ILE A 22 -7.87 -0.90 0.37
CA ILE A 22 -6.62 -1.64 0.14
C ILE A 22 -5.48 -1.04 0.97
N PHE A 23 -5.39 0.29 1.03
CA PHE A 23 -4.42 1.01 1.85
C PHE A 23 -4.60 0.70 3.35
N ALA A 24 -5.83 0.83 3.86
CA ALA A 24 -6.14 0.58 5.26
C ALA A 24 -5.90 -0.88 5.66
N PHE A 25 -6.31 -1.82 4.79
CA PHE A 25 -6.05 -3.25 4.98
C PHE A 25 -4.55 -3.55 4.99
N SER A 26 -3.81 -3.01 4.02
CA SER A 26 -2.36 -3.22 3.93
C SER A 26 -1.65 -2.68 5.16
N LEU A 27 -2.02 -1.48 5.63
CA LEU A 27 -1.47 -0.88 6.85
C LEU A 27 -1.78 -1.69 8.10
N PHE A 28 -3.01 -2.17 8.25
CA PHE A 28 -3.42 -2.97 9.39
C PHE A 28 -2.59 -4.25 9.49
N PHE A 29 -2.45 -4.96 8.37
CA PHE A 29 -1.61 -6.17 8.32
C PHE A 29 -0.13 -5.85 8.53
N LEU A 30 0.37 -4.73 7.99
CA LEU A 30 1.75 -4.27 8.23
C LEU A 30 2.03 -4.02 9.72
N LEU A 31 1.10 -3.36 10.41
CA LEU A 31 1.20 -3.07 11.84
C LEU A 31 1.23 -4.33 12.70
N LEU A 32 0.57 -5.40 12.25
CA LEU A 32 0.65 -6.71 12.88
C LEU A 32 1.93 -7.46 12.51
N MET A 33 2.38 -7.36 11.25
CA MET A 33 3.54 -8.08 10.74
C MET A 33 4.87 -7.56 11.28
N ILE A 34 5.05 -6.24 11.35
CA ILE A 34 6.30 -5.61 11.82
C ILE A 34 6.72 -6.14 13.20
N PRO A 35 5.89 -6.09 14.26
CA PRO A 35 6.28 -6.60 15.57
C PRO A 35 6.49 -8.12 15.55
N TYR A 36 5.74 -8.84 14.73
CA TYR A 36 5.91 -10.29 14.58
C TYR A 36 7.30 -10.66 14.02
N LEU A 37 7.84 -9.85 13.09
CA LEU A 37 9.21 -10.04 12.59
C LEU A 37 10.29 -9.93 13.67
N PHE A 38 10.09 -9.15 14.73
CA PHE A 38 11.07 -9.03 15.81
C PHE A 38 11.08 -10.23 16.77
N VAL A 39 10.01 -11.04 16.75
CA VAL A 39 9.88 -12.24 17.59
C VAL A 39 10.36 -13.49 16.85
N LEU A 40 10.30 -13.49 15.52
CA LEU A 40 10.68 -14.63 14.70
C LEU A 40 12.19 -14.84 14.63
N ASP A 41 12.61 -16.11 14.67
CA ASP A 41 13.99 -16.50 14.43
C ASP A 41 14.41 -16.15 12.99
N PRO A 42 15.46 -15.32 12.79
CA PRO A 42 15.86 -14.83 11.48
C PRO A 42 16.38 -15.92 10.54
N ASN A 43 16.74 -17.10 11.08
CA ASN A 43 17.21 -18.24 10.31
C ASN A 43 16.07 -19.20 9.89
N SER A 44 14.82 -18.84 10.16
CA SER A 44 13.65 -19.66 9.82
C SER A 44 13.06 -19.28 8.46
N ALA A 45 12.50 -20.26 7.75
CA ALA A 45 11.74 -20.02 6.52
C ALA A 45 10.53 -19.08 6.78
N VAL A 46 9.95 -19.13 7.98
CA VAL A 46 8.83 -18.29 8.39
C VAL A 46 9.23 -16.81 8.43
N TYR A 47 10.45 -16.49 8.89
CA TYR A 47 10.96 -15.12 8.88
C TYR A 47 11.07 -14.56 7.46
N VAL A 48 11.64 -15.33 6.52
CA VAL A 48 11.81 -14.89 5.13
C VAL A 48 10.45 -14.61 4.47
N VAL A 49 9.49 -15.53 4.62
CA VAL A 49 8.13 -15.37 4.07
C VAL A 49 7.43 -14.17 4.71
N SER A 50 7.60 -14.00 6.02
CA SER A 50 7.02 -12.88 6.77
C SER A 50 7.60 -11.53 6.32
N ALA A 51 8.91 -11.47 6.11
CA ALA A 51 9.61 -10.30 5.61
C ALA A 51 9.16 -9.94 4.18
N MET A 52 9.04 -10.91 3.27
CA MET A 52 8.53 -10.66 1.92
C MET A 52 7.09 -10.17 1.93
N ASN A 53 6.23 -10.71 2.79
CA ASN A 53 4.86 -10.24 2.94
C ASN A 53 4.80 -8.81 3.49
N ALA A 54 5.58 -8.49 4.53
CA ALA A 54 5.67 -7.14 5.07
C ALA A 54 6.18 -6.14 4.02
N PHE A 55 7.17 -6.54 3.21
CA PHE A 55 7.67 -5.74 2.10
C PHE A 55 6.59 -5.51 1.03
N GLY A 56 5.91 -6.56 0.59
CA GLY A 56 4.81 -6.47 -0.39
C GLY A 56 3.69 -5.55 0.09
N LEU A 57 3.24 -5.72 1.33
CA LEU A 57 2.25 -4.84 1.96
C LEU A 57 2.73 -3.39 2.03
N GLY A 58 4.03 -3.16 2.27
CA GLY A 58 4.63 -1.84 2.25
C GLY A 58 4.57 -1.18 0.88
N VAL A 59 4.90 -1.93 -0.17
CA VAL A 59 4.77 -1.45 -1.56
C VAL A 59 3.31 -1.14 -1.89
N PHE A 60 2.38 -2.02 -1.53
CA PHE A 60 0.94 -1.78 -1.74
C PHE A 60 0.43 -0.55 -0.99
N ALA A 61 0.84 -0.37 0.26
CA ALA A 61 0.48 0.80 1.06
C ALA A 61 1.05 2.09 0.45
N LEU A 62 2.29 2.07 -0.04
CA LEU A 62 2.90 3.25 -0.70
C LEU A 62 2.22 3.59 -2.01
N LEU A 63 1.93 2.61 -2.86
CA LEU A 63 1.27 2.84 -4.15
C LEU A 63 -0.17 3.34 -3.97
N SER A 64 -0.95 2.69 -3.11
CA SER A 64 -2.33 3.09 -2.84
C SER A 64 -2.41 4.44 -2.12
N GLY A 65 -1.56 4.68 -1.12
CA GLY A 65 -1.46 5.97 -0.44
C GLY A 65 -0.99 7.10 -1.38
N GLY A 66 -0.02 6.81 -2.26
CA GLY A 66 0.47 7.74 -3.28
C GLY A 66 -0.63 8.12 -4.28
N ALA A 67 -1.39 7.15 -4.77
CA ALA A 67 -2.53 7.39 -5.66
C ALA A 67 -3.60 8.27 -4.99
N ILE A 68 -3.94 7.99 -3.73
CA ILE A 68 -4.92 8.79 -2.96
C ILE A 68 -4.41 10.21 -2.71
N TRP A 69 -3.12 10.37 -2.40
CA TRP A 69 -2.51 11.67 -2.15
C TRP A 69 -2.44 12.52 -3.43
N TYR A 70 -2.10 11.90 -4.56
CA TYR A 70 -2.07 12.55 -5.86
C TYR A 70 -3.47 13.03 -6.28
N CYS A 71 -4.49 12.16 -6.19
CA CYS A 71 -5.88 12.55 -6.43
C CYS A 71 -6.32 13.71 -5.53
N LYS A 72 -5.99 13.71 -4.23
CA LYS A 72 -6.36 14.81 -3.32
C LYS A 72 -5.66 16.14 -3.64
N ARG A 73 -4.47 16.10 -4.23
CA ARG A 73 -3.65 17.30 -4.48
C ARG A 73 -3.93 17.95 -5.84
N TYR A 74 -4.35 17.16 -6.82
CA TYR A 74 -4.51 17.61 -8.21
C TYR A 74 -5.96 17.55 -8.73
N TYR A 75 -6.89 16.98 -7.96
CA TYR A 75 -8.32 16.87 -8.28
C TYR A 75 -9.15 17.40 -7.12
#